data_AF-A0A7S1ZA77-F1
#
_entry.id   AF-A0A7S1ZA77-F1
#
_cell.length_a   1.000
_cell.length_b   1.000
_cell.length_c   1.000
_cell.angle_alpha   90.00
_cell.angle_beta   90.00
_cell.angle_gamma   90.00
#
_symmetry.space_group_name_H-M   'P 1'
#
loop_
_entity.id
_entity.type
_entity.pdbx_description
1 polymer ?
#
loop_
_entity_poly.entity_id
_entity_poly.type
_entity_poly.pdbx_seq_one_letter_code
_entity_poly.pdbx_strand_id
1 'polypeptide(L)'
;DEFISIMDVSKGDLESKRLSQLSPSEQYIVGIICCCLKSVISSVIPSTTALNHNDAKSDEDGNDFCTSIQYPILLLDELFDFEHPDITKKVGKGLQNLVRKGGVVIAATHRPTHFDTGFIDSTITMNGGKVLSIDR
;
A
#
# COMPACT_ATOMS: atom_id res chain seq x y z
N ASP A 1 -0.70 -12.93 -5.90
CA ASP A 1 0.43 -12.84 -6.85
C ASP A 1 0.75 -11.43 -7.31
N GLU A 2 -0.25 -10.59 -7.63
CA GLU A 2 0.03 -9.24 -8.14
C GLU A 2 0.80 -8.33 -7.17
N PHE A 3 0.42 -8.25 -5.88
CA PHE A 3 1.13 -7.40 -4.91
C PHE A 3 2.55 -7.89 -4.59
N ILE A 4 2.78 -9.20 -4.63
CA ILE A 4 4.11 -9.80 -4.46
C ILE A 4 5.01 -9.37 -5.63
N SER A 5 4.46 -9.38 -6.85
CA SER A 5 5.15 -8.88 -8.05
C SER A 5 5.36 -7.36 -8.03
N ILE A 6 4.37 -6.58 -7.58
CA ILE A 6 4.48 -5.12 -7.44
C ILE A 6 5.62 -4.76 -6.48
N MET A 7 5.73 -5.48 -5.37
CA MET A 7 6.73 -5.27 -4.32
C MET A 7 8.09 -5.93 -4.60
N ASP A 8 8.26 -6.57 -5.76
CA ASP A 8 9.52 -7.22 -6.18
C ASP A 8 10.03 -8.25 -5.16
N VAL A 9 9.12 -9.02 -4.57
CA VAL A 9 9.43 -10.08 -3.60
C VAL A 9 9.29 -11.44 -4.28
N SER A 10 10.29 -12.31 -4.10
CA SER A 10 10.19 -13.69 -4.59
C SER A 10 9.17 -14.45 -3.76
N LYS A 11 8.21 -15.11 -4.43
CA LYS A 11 7.22 -15.97 -3.79
C LYS A 11 7.88 -17.12 -2.99
N GLY A 12 9.03 -17.62 -3.46
CA GLY A 12 9.79 -18.66 -2.77
C GLY A 12 10.40 -18.20 -1.45
N ASP A 13 10.71 -16.90 -1.29
CA ASP A 13 11.26 -16.36 -0.04
C ASP A 13 10.18 -16.25 1.05
N LEU A 14 8.93 -15.99 0.63
CA LEU A 14 7.76 -15.90 1.49
C LEU A 14 7.24 -17.27 1.95
N GLU A 15 7.31 -18.29 1.08
CA GLU A 15 6.76 -19.63 1.35
C GLU A 15 7.74 -20.54 2.11
N SER A 16 9.05 -20.25 2.08
CA SER A 16 10.09 -21.13 2.64
C SER A 16 10.41 -20.89 4.12
N LYS A 17 9.96 -19.78 4.72
CA LYS A 17 10.28 -19.40 6.10
C LYS A 17 9.02 -19.05 6.88
N ARG A 18 8.97 -19.43 8.16
CA ARG A 18 7.95 -18.90 9.09
C ARG A 18 8.22 -17.42 9.35
N LEU A 19 7.16 -16.63 9.63
CA LEU A 19 7.27 -15.22 10.02
C LEU A 19 8.31 -14.98 11.14
N SER A 20 8.38 -15.87 12.13
CA SER A 20 9.33 -15.79 13.25
C SER A 20 10.79 -16.05 12.85
N GLN A 21 11.04 -16.52 11.64
CA GLN A 21 12.37 -16.82 11.09
C GLN A 21 12.83 -15.76 10.09
N LEU A 22 11.99 -14.76 9.82
CA LEU A 22 12.32 -13.61 8.99
C LEU A 22 13.14 -12.61 9.80
N SER A 23 14.15 -12.01 9.16
CA SER A 23 14.83 -10.83 9.67
C SER A 23 13.85 -9.65 9.86
N PRO A 24 14.18 -8.64 10.68
CA PRO A 24 13.32 -7.46 10.87
C PRO A 24 12.90 -6.81 9.54
N SER A 25 13.83 -6.63 8.60
CA SER A 25 13.54 -6.05 7.29
C SER A 25 12.67 -6.94 6.40
N GLU A 26 12.82 -8.27 6.48
CA GLU A 26 11.91 -9.20 5.78
C GLU A 26 10.49 -9.11 6.39
N GLN A 27 10.36 -9.07 7.72
CA GLN A 27 9.07 -8.90 8.40
C GLN A 27 8.39 -7.58 8.01
N TYR A 28 9.18 -6.51 7.91
CA TYR A 28 8.72 -5.20 7.46
C TYR A 28 8.14 -5.24 6.03
N ILE A 29 8.85 -5.87 5.08
CA ILE A 29 8.36 -6.05 3.70
C ILE A 29 7.05 -6.85 3.67
N VAL A 30 6.99 -7.95 4.43
CA VAL A 30 5.77 -8.77 4.55
C VAL A 30 4.63 -7.97 5.16
N GLY A 31 4.91 -7.13 6.14
CA GLY A 31 3.95 -6.21 6.75
C GLY A 31 3.31 -5.28 5.72
N ILE A 32 4.11 -4.64 4.86
CA ILE A 32 3.60 -3.77 3.79
C ILE A 32 2.71 -4.55 2.81
N ILE A 33 3.11 -5.76 2.40
CA ILE A 33 2.30 -6.62 1.54
C ILE A 33 0.94 -6.93 2.21
N CYS A 34 0.96 -7.24 3.50
CA CYS A 34 -0.26 -7.49 4.26
C CYS A 34 -1.16 -6.25 4.34
N CYS A 35 -0.58 -5.05 4.48
CA CYS A 35 -1.33 -3.79 4.43
C CYS A 35 -2.00 -3.58 3.07
N CYS A 36 -1.29 -3.82 1.96
CA CYS A 36 -1.87 -3.77 0.61
C CYS A 36 -3.07 -4.72 0.48
N LEU A 37 -2.89 -5.98 0.89
CA LEU A 37 -3.96 -6.98 0.84
C LEU A 37 -5.17 -6.58 1.71
N LYS A 38 -4.95 -6.10 2.94
CA LYS A 38 -6.02 -5.65 3.83
C LYS A 38 -6.80 -4.47 3.25
N SER A 39 -6.10 -3.50 2.68
CA SER A 39 -6.70 -2.30 2.08
C SER A 39 -7.66 -2.69 0.94
N VAL A 40 -7.26 -3.65 0.09
CA VAL A 40 -8.10 -4.15 -1.01
C VAL A 40 -9.21 -5.09 -0.55
N ILE A 41 -8.93 -6.03 0.35
CA ILE A 41 -9.92 -7.02 0.82
C ILE A 41 -11.08 -6.33 1.55
N SER A 42 -10.82 -5.23 2.26
CA SER A 42 -11.87 -4.44 2.91
C SER A 42 -12.88 -3.82 1.91
N SER A 43 -12.51 -3.69 0.64
CA SER A 43 -13.39 -3.23 -0.43
C SER A 43 -14.08 -4.37 -1.19
N VAL A 44 -13.47 -5.56 -1.24
CA VAL A 44 -13.97 -6.70 -2.02
C VAL A 44 -14.99 -7.52 -1.25
N ILE A 45 -14.99 -7.46 0.09
CA ILE A 45 -16.09 -7.98 0.89
C ILE A 45 -17.20 -6.91 0.86
N PRO A 46 -18.30 -7.08 0.11
CA PRO A 46 -19.47 -6.24 0.35
C PRO A 46 -19.81 -6.48 1.81
N SER A 47 -19.92 -5.41 2.60
CA SER A 47 -20.42 -5.54 3.96
C SER A 47 -21.69 -6.38 3.89
N THR A 48 -21.66 -7.58 4.46
CA THR A 48 -22.82 -8.48 4.55
C THR A 48 -23.94 -7.88 5.42
N THR A 49 -23.80 -6.62 5.86
CA THR A 49 -24.83 -5.77 6.41
C THR A 49 -25.66 -5.01 5.35
N ALA A 50 -25.33 -5.10 4.05
CA ALA A 50 -26.19 -4.59 2.97
C ALA A 50 -27.25 -5.61 2.50
N LEU A 51 -27.36 -6.78 3.14
CA LEU A 51 -28.46 -7.72 2.96
C LEU A 51 -29.61 -7.37 3.92
N ASN A 52 -30.22 -6.20 3.74
CA ASN A 52 -31.56 -5.88 4.23
C ASN A 52 -32.05 -4.58 3.58
N HIS A 53 -32.09 -4.55 2.25
CA HIS A 53 -33.12 -3.78 1.56
C HIS A 53 -33.58 -4.58 0.34
N ASN A 54 -34.64 -5.36 0.57
CA ASN A 54 -35.63 -5.60 -0.47
C ASN A 54 -36.10 -4.22 -0.92
N ASP A 55 -35.64 -3.77 -2.08
CA ASP A 55 -36.37 -2.94 -3.05
C ASP A 55 -35.36 -2.26 -3.98
N ALA A 56 -35.23 -2.79 -5.19
CA ALA A 56 -35.32 -2.04 -6.46
C ALA A 56 -34.49 -2.71 -7.58
N LYS A 57 -35.23 -3.43 -8.43
CA LYS A 57 -35.10 -3.53 -9.89
C LYS A 57 -33.71 -3.81 -10.49
N SER A 58 -33.61 -5.03 -10.99
CA SER A 58 -32.78 -5.42 -12.12
C SER A 58 -33.02 -4.50 -13.32
N ASP A 59 -32.04 -3.66 -13.64
CA ASP A 59 -31.94 -3.02 -14.95
C ASP A 59 -31.30 -4.03 -15.93
N GLU A 60 -32.05 -4.38 -16.98
CA GLU A 60 -31.73 -5.34 -18.04
C GLU A 60 -30.78 -4.77 -19.11
N ASP A 61 -29.87 -3.86 -18.76
CA ASP A 61 -28.82 -3.41 -19.67
C ASP A 61 -27.46 -3.81 -19.08
N GLY A 62 -26.82 -4.79 -19.72
CA GLY A 62 -25.59 -5.46 -19.28
C GLY A 62 -24.38 -4.54 -19.12
N ASN A 63 -24.39 -3.74 -18.05
CA ASN A 63 -23.25 -2.97 -17.61
C ASN A 63 -22.61 -3.72 -16.44
N ASP A 64 -21.61 -4.51 -16.81
CA ASP A 64 -20.60 -5.18 -16.01
C ASP A 64 -20.39 -4.43 -14.68
N PHE A 65 -20.75 -5.06 -13.55
CA PHE A 65 -20.42 -4.56 -12.23
C PHE A 65 -18.89 -4.60 -12.14
N CYS A 66 -18.24 -3.50 -12.50
CA CYS A 66 -16.81 -3.45 -12.77
C CYS A 66 -16.05 -3.97 -11.54
N THR A 67 -15.59 -5.21 -11.65
CA THR A 67 -14.79 -5.96 -10.66
C THR A 67 -13.35 -5.45 -10.63
N SER A 68 -13.14 -4.15 -10.85
CA SER A 68 -11.82 -3.53 -10.78
C SER A 68 -11.39 -3.51 -9.32
N ILE A 69 -10.33 -4.25 -9.02
CA ILE A 69 -9.62 -4.21 -7.74
C ILE A 69 -9.40 -2.73 -7.37
N GLN A 70 -10.00 -2.27 -6.27
CA GLN A 70 -9.70 -0.94 -5.76
C GLN A 70 -8.21 -0.87 -5.41
N TYR A 71 -7.53 0.17 -5.88
CA TYR A 71 -6.12 0.35 -5.58
C TYR A 71 -5.93 0.70 -4.09
N PRO A 72 -4.93 0.11 -3.42
CA PRO A 72 -4.78 0.27 -1.98
C PRO A 72 -4.40 1.69 -1.61
N ILE A 73 -4.97 2.16 -0.51
CA ILE A 73 -4.52 3.35 0.22
C ILE A 73 -3.68 2.87 1.41
N LEU A 74 -2.42 3.29 1.47
CA LEU A 74 -1.49 2.97 2.54
C LEU A 74 -1.18 4.21 3.36
N LEU A 75 -1.28 4.09 4.68
CA LEU A 75 -0.78 5.05 5.65
C LEU A 75 0.39 4.39 6.37
N LEU A 76 1.60 4.91 6.18
CA LEU A 76 2.83 4.31 6.68
C LEU A 76 3.53 5.30 7.62
N ASP A 77 3.60 4.93 8.89
CA ASP A 77 4.28 5.73 9.91
C ASP A 77 5.76 5.33 10.02
N GLU A 78 6.62 6.32 10.27
CA GLU A 78 8.08 6.17 10.40
C GLU A 78 8.75 5.37 9.25
N LEU A 79 8.27 5.58 8.02
CA LEU A 79 8.71 4.82 6.85
C LEU A 79 10.20 5.04 6.58
N PHE A 80 10.98 3.94 6.60
CA PHE A 80 12.44 3.90 6.39
C PHE A 80 13.31 4.48 7.50
N ASP A 81 12.75 4.96 8.61
CA ASP A 81 13.52 5.60 9.69
C ASP A 81 14.56 4.65 10.31
N PHE A 82 14.29 3.35 10.31
CA PHE A 82 15.14 2.31 10.92
C PHE A 82 15.72 1.30 9.92
N GLU A 83 15.41 1.44 8.62
CA GLU A 83 15.75 0.42 7.63
C GLU A 83 17.10 0.68 6.94
N HIS A 84 17.73 -0.41 6.50
CA HIS A 84 18.96 -0.34 5.71
C HIS A 84 18.68 0.34 4.34
N PRO A 85 19.61 1.12 3.77
CA PRO A 85 19.42 1.76 2.47
C PRO A 85 19.05 0.79 1.33
N ASP A 86 19.58 -0.44 1.34
CA ASP A 86 19.23 -1.45 0.35
C ASP A 86 17.76 -1.90 0.44
N ILE A 87 17.23 -1.99 1.66
CA ILE A 87 15.82 -2.33 1.90
C ILE A 87 14.93 -1.16 1.51
N THR A 88 15.33 0.06 1.88
CA THR A 88 14.68 1.31 1.45
C THR A 88 14.54 1.35 -0.07
N LYS A 89 15.62 1.06 -0.80
CA LYS A 89 15.62 1.09 -2.27
C LYS A 89 14.66 0.04 -2.85
N LYS A 90 14.65 -1.17 -2.30
CA LYS A 90 13.76 -2.25 -2.74
C LYS A 90 12.29 -1.90 -2.49
N VAL A 91 11.97 -1.48 -1.27
CA VAL A 91 10.59 -1.12 -0.89
C VAL A 91 10.13 0.14 -1.59
N GLY A 92 10.99 1.15 -1.73
CA GLY A 92 10.71 2.38 -2.47
C GLY A 92 10.34 2.11 -3.93
N LYS A 93 11.05 1.21 -4.61
CA LYS A 93 10.68 0.75 -5.96
C LYS A 93 9.30 0.07 -5.98
N GLY A 94 9.01 -0.76 -4.98
CA GLY A 94 7.70 -1.40 -4.83
C GLY A 94 6.55 -0.40 -4.62
N LEU A 95 6.75 0.58 -3.75
CA LEU A 95 5.79 1.65 -3.51
C LEU A 95 5.59 2.53 -4.75
N GLN A 96 6.67 2.86 -5.46
CA GLN A 96 6.59 3.59 -6.73
C GLN A 96 5.75 2.82 -7.77
N ASN A 97 5.96 1.50 -7.90
CA ASN A 97 5.17 0.67 -8.79
C ASN A 97 3.70 0.64 -8.38
N LEU A 98 3.42 0.62 -7.07
CA LEU A 98 2.07 0.65 -6.54
C LEU A 98 1.36 1.97 -6.89
N VAL A 99 2.03 3.11 -6.66
CA VAL A 99 1.48 4.43 -6.99
C VAL A 99 1.25 4.58 -8.49
N ARG A 100 2.19 4.14 -9.33
CA ARG A 100 2.03 4.15 -10.79
C ARG A 100 0.84 3.34 -11.29
N LYS A 101 0.45 2.30 -10.55
CA LYS A 101 -0.73 1.50 -10.85
C LYS A 101 -2.04 2.14 -10.37
N GLY A 102 -1.99 3.22 -9.59
CA GLY A 102 -3.17 3.91 -9.07
C GLY A 102 -3.34 3.81 -7.54
N GLY A 103 -2.40 3.16 -6.84
CA GLY A 103 -2.39 3.14 -5.37
C GLY A 103 -2.07 4.51 -4.79
N VAL A 104 -2.51 4.74 -3.56
CA VAL A 104 -2.19 5.96 -2.80
C VAL A 104 -1.31 5.58 -1.63
N VAL A 105 -0.20 6.29 -1.45
CA VAL A 105 0.71 6.08 -0.32
C VAL A 105 0.91 7.41 0.38
N ILE A 106 0.55 7.47 1.66
CA ILE A 106 0.87 8.57 2.55
C ILE A 106 1.89 8.04 3.55
N ALA A 107 3.08 8.63 3.55
CA ALA A 107 4.18 8.21 4.41
C ALA A 107 4.60 9.36 5.32
N ALA A 108 4.76 9.06 6.61
CA ALA A 108 5.48 9.92 7.56
C ALA A 108 6.90 9.38 7.73
N THR A 109 7.89 10.26 7.72
CA THR A 109 9.31 9.89 7.88
C THR A 109 10.11 11.07 8.42
N HIS A 110 11.15 10.77 9.20
CA HIS A 110 12.17 11.75 9.59
C HIS A 110 13.36 11.80 8.61
N ARG A 111 13.35 10.94 7.58
CA ARG A 111 14.43 10.76 6.59
C ARG A 111 13.94 10.99 5.15
N PRO A 112 13.56 12.24 4.79
CA PRO A 112 12.98 12.53 3.47
C PRO A 112 13.90 12.21 2.29
N THR A 113 15.23 12.23 2.49
CA THR A 113 16.24 11.93 1.46
C THR A 113 16.12 10.53 0.86
N HIS A 114 15.43 9.61 1.53
CA HIS A 114 15.16 8.27 1.02
C HIS A 114 14.15 8.27 -0.16
N PHE A 115 13.46 9.39 -0.39
CA PHE A 115 12.40 9.51 -1.40
C PHE A 115 12.78 10.40 -2.60
N ASP A 116 14.03 10.85 -2.73
CA ASP A 116 14.54 11.71 -3.82
C ASP A 116 14.54 11.02 -5.23
N THR A 117 13.73 9.99 -5.40
CA THR A 117 13.61 9.13 -6.59
C THR A 117 12.51 9.58 -7.56
N GLY A 118 11.85 10.72 -7.30
CA GLY A 118 10.98 11.41 -8.25
C GLY A 118 9.59 10.82 -8.47
N PHE A 119 9.07 10.03 -7.51
CA PHE A 119 7.67 9.56 -7.55
C PHE A 119 6.77 10.21 -6.49
N ILE A 120 7.31 11.12 -5.69
CA ILE A 120 6.54 11.89 -4.73
C ILE A 120 5.73 12.93 -5.48
N ASP A 121 4.41 12.91 -5.30
CA ASP A 121 3.50 13.91 -5.86
C ASP A 121 3.34 15.14 -4.96
N SER A 122 3.51 14.95 -3.63
CA SER A 122 3.47 16.06 -2.68
C SER A 122 4.27 15.73 -1.43
N THR A 123 5.02 16.71 -0.93
CA THR A 123 5.73 16.65 0.35
C THR A 123 5.12 17.69 1.30
N ILE A 124 4.77 17.25 2.51
CA ILE A 124 4.24 18.11 3.55
C ILE A 124 5.24 18.12 4.70
N THR A 125 5.85 19.28 4.97
CA THR A 125 6.75 19.44 6.12
C THR A 125 5.94 19.86 7.33
N MET A 126 6.09 19.16 8.45
CA MET A 126 5.37 19.45 9.69
C MET A 126 6.34 19.66 10.87
N ASN A 127 5.96 20.51 11.82
CA ASN A 127 6.67 20.69 13.09
C ASN A 127 5.68 21.07 14.21
N GLY A 128 5.74 20.38 15.35
CA GLY A 128 4.92 20.69 16.52
C GLY A 128 3.41 20.69 16.24
N GLY A 129 2.94 19.79 15.38
CA GLY A 129 1.52 19.70 14.98
C GLY A 129 1.07 20.76 13.97
N LYS A 130 1.98 21.55 13.41
CA LYS A 130 1.68 22.55 12.37
C LYS A 130 2.32 22.16 11.04
N VAL A 131 1.61 22.42 9.95
CA VAL A 131 2.16 22.35 8.59
C VAL A 131 3.03 23.59 8.36
N LEU A 132 4.27 23.37 7.96
CA LEU A 132 5.25 24.42 7.64
C LEU A 132 5.29 24.71 6.15
N SER A 133 5.30 23.67 5.30
CA SER A 133 5.30 23.79 3.84
C SER A 133 4.52 22.66 3.19
N ILE A 134 4.04 22.93 1.97
CA ILE A 134 3.47 21.94 1.06
C ILE A 134 4.13 22.16 -0.29
N ASP A 135 4.91 21.18 -0.72
CA ASP A 135 5.64 21.17 -1.98
C ASP A 135 4.97 20.14 -2.90
N ARG A 136 4.60 20.54 -4.12
CA ARG A 136 3.93 19.69 -5.14
C ARG A 136 4.78 19.61 -6.39
#